data_AF-A0A4D7C841-F1
#
_entry.id   AF-A0A4D7C841-F1
#
_cell.length_a   1.000
_cell.length_b   1.000
_cell.length_c   1.000
_cell.angle_alpha   90.00
_cell.angle_beta   90.00
_cell.angle_gamma   90.00
#
_symmetry.space_group_name_H-M   'P 1'
#
loop_
_entity.id
_entity.type
_entity.pdbx_description
1 polymer ?
#
loop_
_entity_poly.entity_id
_entity_poly.type
_entity_poly.pdbx_seq_one_letter_code
_entity_poly.pdbx_strand_id
1 'polypeptide(L)' 'MRMLAQTPTIEQGLVHLPETAPWRADYIRELTSFPKAKYDDQADSTAQALEWFATNGKTPGIIRYYQQEAKRHGQSGAN' A
#
# COMPACT_ATOMS: atom_id res chain seq x y z
N MET A 1 -12.47 -6.19 -6.00
CA MET A 1 -12.17 -4.73 -5.97
C MET A 1 -10.93 -4.52 -5.11
N ARG A 2 -9.97 -3.67 -5.53
CA ARG A 2 -8.67 -3.49 -4.84
C ARG A 2 -8.82 -3.10 -3.37
N MET A 3 -9.81 -2.26 -3.05
CA MET A 3 -10.03 -1.82 -1.67
C MET A 3 -10.59 -2.90 -0.74
N LEU A 4 -11.36 -3.87 -1.26
CA LEU A 4 -11.84 -5.02 -0.48
C LEU A 4 -10.68 -5.89 0.03
N ALA A 5 -9.57 -5.96 -0.72
CA ALA A 5 -8.39 -6.69 -0.30
C ALA A 5 -7.69 -6.03 0.92
N GLN A 6 -7.96 -4.74 1.15
CA GLN A 6 -7.35 -3.97 2.24
C GLN A 6 -8.24 -3.88 3.49
N THR A 7 -9.50 -4.34 3.42
CA THR A 7 -10.44 -4.37 4.55
C THR A 7 -9.83 -5.00 5.81
N PRO A 8 -9.12 -6.14 5.76
CA PRO A 8 -8.55 -6.74 6.97
C PRO A 8 -7.56 -5.82 7.70
N THR A 9 -6.73 -5.08 6.96
CA THR A 9 -5.75 -4.13 7.53
C THR A 9 -6.44 -2.96 8.22
N ILE A 10 -7.53 -2.46 7.63
CA ILE A 10 -8.32 -1.36 8.18
C ILE A 10 -9.10 -1.83 9.42
N GLU A 11 -9.76 -2.98 9.36
CA GLU A 11 -10.54 -3.55 10.47
C GLU A 11 -9.67 -3.91 11.69
N GLN A 12 -8.40 -4.27 11.47
CA GLN A 12 -7.43 -4.50 12.55
C GLN A 12 -6.96 -3.20 13.24
N GLY A 13 -7.40 -2.02 12.76
CA GLY A 13 -7.01 -0.74 13.34
C GLY A 13 -5.57 -0.34 13.02
N LEU A 14 -4.97 -0.90 11.96
CA LEU A 14 -3.59 -0.59 11.55
C LEU A 14 -3.48 0.66 10.67
N VAL A 15 -4.61 1.28 10.32
CA VAL A 15 -4.69 2.51 9.52
C VAL A 15 -5.14 3.65 10.41
N HIS A 16 -4.28 4.65 10.57
CA HIS A 16 -4.55 5.83 11.40
C HIS A 16 -4.60 7.08 10.54
N LEU A 17 -5.60 7.92 10.77
CA LEU A 17 -5.73 9.25 10.17
C LEU A 17 -5.55 10.31 11.26
N PRO A 18 -4.88 11.44 10.97
CA PRO A 18 -4.77 12.54 11.94
C PRO A 18 -6.15 13.09 12.30
N GLU A 19 -6.42 13.29 13.59
CA GLU A 19 -7.76 13.71 14.07
C GLU A 19 -8.17 15.10 13.56
N THR A 20 -7.22 16.03 13.50
CA THR A 20 -7.47 17.44 13.19
C THR A 20 -7.13 17.82 11.74
N ALA A 21 -6.92 16.83 10.86
CA ALA A 21 -6.61 17.12 9.46
C ALA A 21 -7.84 17.68 8.73
N PRO A 22 -7.71 18.83 8.02
CA PRO A 22 -8.85 19.45 7.33
C PRO A 22 -9.43 18.56 6.21
N TRP A 23 -8.62 17.66 5.64
CA TRP A 23 -9.02 16.72 4.58
C TRP A 23 -9.67 15.43 5.11
N ARG A 24 -9.69 15.19 6.42
CA ARG A 24 -10.10 13.90 7.02
C ARG A 24 -11.53 13.51 6.64
N ALA A 25 -12.46 14.44 6.74
CA ALA A 25 -13.87 14.17 6.49
C ALA A 25 -14.13 13.79 5.02
N ASP A 26 -13.47 14.48 4.09
CA ASP A 26 -13.63 14.23 2.66
C ASP A 26 -12.94 12.92 2.24
N TYR A 27 -11.77 12.63 2.80
CA TYR A 27 -11.09 11.34 2.63
C TYR A 27 -11.97 10.17 3.09
N ILE A 28 -12.54 10.24 4.31
CA ILE A 28 -13.44 9.19 4.82
C ILE A 28 -14.66 9.03 3.91
N ARG A 29 -15.25 10.13 3.46
CA ARG A 29 -16.42 10.11 2.57
C ARG A 29 -16.08 9.39 1.26
N GLU A 30 -14.93 9.65 0.67
CA GLU A 30 -14.51 9.01 -0.57
C GLU A 30 -14.29 7.51 -0.37
N LEU A 31 -13.52 7.11 0.66
CA LEU A 31 -13.23 5.71 0.96
C LEU A 31 -14.50 4.89 1.26
N THR A 32 -15.50 5.50 1.91
CA THR A 32 -16.76 4.82 2.26
C THR A 32 -17.80 4.83 1.14
N SER A 33 -17.65 5.70 0.14
CA SER A 33 -18.57 5.82 -1.01
C SER A 33 -18.11 5.03 -2.24
N PHE A 34 -16.89 4.48 -2.21
CA PHE A 34 -16.33 3.63 -3.26
C PHE A 34 -17.20 2.37 -3.52
N PRO A 35 -17.33 1.89 -4.78
CA PRO A 35 -16.81 2.43 -6.04
C PRO A 35 -17.74 3.46 -6.71
N LYS A 36 -18.75 3.96 -6.00
CA LYS A 36 -19.84 4.75 -6.59
C LYS A 36 -19.61 6.26 -6.50
N ALA A 37 -18.50 6.69 -5.89
CA ALA A 37 -18.10 8.08 -5.82
C ALA A 37 -17.71 8.60 -7.21
N LYS A 38 -17.89 9.90 -7.45
CA LYS A 38 -17.47 10.56 -8.70
C LYS A 38 -15.94 10.60 -8.86
N TYR A 39 -15.23 10.62 -7.73
CA TYR A 39 -13.77 10.60 -7.62
C TYR A 39 -13.38 9.42 -6.72
N ASP A 40 -12.34 8.68 -7.10
CA ASP A 40 -11.85 7.47 -6.42
C ASP A 40 -10.31 7.39 -6.32
N ASP A 41 -9.62 8.49 -6.62
CA ASP A 41 -8.17 8.60 -6.65
C ASP A 41 -7.53 8.42 -5.28
N GLN A 42 -8.17 8.89 -4.20
CA GLN A 42 -7.69 8.68 -2.83
C GLN A 42 -7.89 7.22 -2.42
N ALA A 43 -9.03 6.61 -2.77
CA ALA A 43 -9.29 5.20 -2.50
C ALA A 43 -8.27 4.29 -3.23
N ASP A 44 -7.97 4.57 -4.49
CA ASP A 44 -6.99 3.82 -5.28
C ASP A 44 -5.56 3.98 -4.76
N SER A 45 -5.15 5.21 -4.45
CA SER A 45 -3.83 5.50 -3.87
C SER A 45 -3.65 4.79 -2.52
N THR A 46 -4.70 4.78 -1.70
CA THR A 46 -4.71 4.08 -0.41
C THR A 46 -4.57 2.57 -0.61
N ALA A 47 -5.33 1.99 -1.54
CA ALA A 47 -5.27 0.56 -1.81
C ALA A 47 -3.86 0.12 -2.24
N GLN A 48 -3.23 0.89 -3.13
CA GLN A 48 -1.86 0.64 -3.60
C GLN A 48 -0.83 0.78 -2.47
N ALA A 49 -0.96 1.81 -1.63
CA ALA A 49 -0.05 2.02 -0.51
C ALA A 49 -0.12 0.86 0.50
N LEU A 50 -1.33 0.41 0.86
CA LEU A 50 -1.52 -0.71 1.78
C LEU A 50 -1.01 -2.03 1.21
N GLU A 51 -1.25 -2.29 -0.08
CA GLU A 51 -0.67 -3.43 -0.78
C GLU A 51 0.86 -3.40 -0.77
N TRP A 52 1.46 -2.23 -1.00
CA TRP A 52 2.91 -2.06 -0.93
C TRP A 52 3.45 -2.31 0.47
N PHE A 53 2.80 -1.82 1.53
CA PHE A 53 3.24 -2.09 2.90
C PHE A 53 3.18 -3.59 3.24
N ALA A 54 2.14 -4.29 2.78
CA ALA A 54 1.99 -5.72 3.01
C ALA A 54 3.06 -6.57 2.30
N THR A 55 3.42 -6.20 1.06
CA THR A 55 4.28 -7.00 0.17
C THR A 55 5.75 -6.59 0.22
N ASN A 56 6.02 -5.28 0.33
CA ASN A 56 7.31 -4.68 0.05
C ASN A 56 7.89 -3.90 1.23
N GLY A 57 7.04 -3.38 2.12
CA GLY A 57 7.43 -2.50 3.24
C GLY A 57 8.32 -3.15 4.31
N LYS A 58 8.46 -4.48 4.33
CA LYS A 58 9.27 -5.20 5.33
C LYS A 58 10.77 -5.16 5.07
N THR A 59 11.18 -4.98 3.82
CA THR A 59 12.59 -5.02 3.42
C THR A 59 13.04 -3.64 2.94
N PRO A 60 13.94 -2.96 3.67
CA PRO A 60 14.54 -1.71 3.22
C PRO A 60 15.06 -1.81 1.78
N GLY A 61 14.90 -0.74 1.00
CA GLY A 61 15.26 -0.72 -0.42
C GLY A 61 16.72 -1.13 -0.68
N ILE A 62 17.63 -0.73 0.21
CA ILE A 62 19.04 -1.12 0.13
C ILE A 62 19.26 -2.63 0.30
N ILE A 63 18.52 -3.29 1.19
CA ILE A 63 18.62 -4.75 1.39
C ILE A 63 18.07 -5.47 0.15
N ARG A 64 16.95 -4.98 -0.40
CA ARG A 64 16.39 -5.52 -1.64
C ARG A 64 17.36 -5.41 -2.81
N TYR A 65 18.04 -4.26 -2.95
CA TYR A 65 19.06 -4.06 -3.98
C TYR A 65 20.18 -5.10 -3.86
N TYR A 66 20.77 -5.28 -2.68
CA TYR A 66 21.83 -6.27 -2.49
C TYR A 66 21.37 -7.72 -2.72
N GLN A 67 20.12 -8.07 -2.35
CA GLN A 67 19.55 -9.38 -2.67
C GLN A 67 19.42 -9.61 -4.18
N GLN A 68 19.08 -8.57 -4.96
CA GLN A 68 18.99 -8.65 -6.42
C GLN A 68 20.37 -8.78 -7.07
N GLU A 69 21.36 -8.03 -6.59
CA GLU A 69 22.75 -8.13 -7.06
C GLU A 69 23.36 -9.51 -6.75
N ALA A 70 23.14 -10.04 -5.54
CA ALA A 70 23.59 -11.38 -5.18
C ALA A 70 22.99 -12.47 -6.10
N LYS A 71 21.70 -12.35 -6.47
CA LYS A 71 21.04 -13.25 -7.42
C LYS A 71 21.64 -13.15 -8.83
N ARG A 72 21.96 -11.94 -9.30
CA ARG A 72 22.62 -11.71 -10.60
C ARG A 72 23.99 -12.38 -10.66
N HIS A 73 24.82 -12.16 -9.64
CA HIS A 73 26.16 -12.76 -9.58
C HIS A 73 26.13 -14.29 -9.38
N GLY A 74 25.15 -14.81 -8.64
CA GLY A 74 24.96 -16.25 -8.48
C GLY A 74 24.50 -16.97 -9.77
N GLN A 75 23.81 -16.27 -10.69
CA GLN A 75 23.39 -16.84 -11.98
C GLN A 75 24.48 -16.78 -13.06
N SER A 76 25.38 -15.79 -13.01
CA SER A 76 26.53 -15.72 -13.94
C SER A 76 27.63 -16.75 -13.69
N GLY A 77 27.64 -17.42 -12.53
CA GLY A 77 28.58 -18.50 -12.23
C GLY A 77 28.06 -19.91 -12.55
N ALA A 78 26.85 -20.04 -13.10
CA ALA A 78 26.19 -21.32 -13.40
C ALA A 78 26.20 -21.70 -14.90
N ASN A 79 27.00 -21.00 -15.72
CA ASN A 79 27.23 -21.31 -17.13
C ASN A 79 28.71 -21.58 -17.38
#